data_AF-A0A328TR23-F1
#
_entry.id   AF-A0A328TR23-F1
#
_cell.length_a   1.000
_cell.length_b   1.000
_cell.length_c   1.000
_cell.angle_alpha   90.00
_cell.angle_beta   90.00
_cell.angle_gamma   90.00
#
_symmetry.space_group_name_H-M   'P 1'
#
loop_
_entity.id
_entity.type
_entity.pdbx_description
1 polymer ?
#
loop_
_entity_poly.entity_id
_entity_poly.type
_entity_poly.pdbx_seq_one_letter_code
_entity_poly.pdbx_strand_id
1 'polypeptide(L)'
;MKNPLVTALECVEEAIAWASRYALGQDFTRYCDLRTTIGLTDDDRKRRPGMSSPYIFLTEEGHYASVFEIEGTYCTFNEDTAITEEEKRNKALFSNYIDRLTKLLNSEFKEPGRKLSFVFECDPGKAKAELKKLLAHQYRSLKRMGLNLTDILDERIEKMAPFIARERAFLVVYTAREALSSTEIRDEEKRRDALLKQSPGARYGQNPVFQELEGLKIRHDTFITTLEKQFGKGDFGTRIRLMNAHEFGFSLREQIERESTSDSWRPYLPGDIKWPHGRPKGNDHSVLLAPHLHYQLFNSEPAIDGSFIHVDDHWHTTLALSLGPQQPETFSQLFDKINRHLPWRIRMDLMPGGMKALGGKETILGLAGLLPPLRPVYDSVQWLE
;
A
#
# COMPACT_ATOMS: atom_id res chain seq x y z
N MET A 1 -36.29 -1.78 -38.25
CA MET A 1 -36.54 -2.00 -36.81
C MET A 1 -35.85 -3.31 -36.44
N LYS A 2 -34.79 -3.27 -35.62
CA LYS A 2 -34.02 -4.48 -35.27
C LYS A 2 -34.92 -5.41 -34.44
N ASN A 3 -34.87 -6.71 -34.75
CA ASN A 3 -35.74 -7.73 -34.17
C ASN A 3 -35.48 -7.83 -32.65
N PRO A 4 -36.48 -7.61 -31.77
CA PRO A 4 -36.29 -7.55 -30.32
C PRO A 4 -35.71 -8.85 -29.73
N LEU A 5 -35.88 -9.99 -30.42
CA LEU A 5 -35.28 -11.26 -30.03
C LEU A 5 -33.76 -11.30 -30.23
N VAL A 6 -33.23 -10.60 -31.23
CA VAL A 6 -31.77 -10.53 -31.49
C VAL A 6 -31.09 -9.65 -30.44
N THR A 7 -31.71 -8.51 -30.10
CA THR A 7 -31.21 -7.62 -29.04
C THR A 7 -31.24 -8.29 -27.66
N ALA A 8 -32.25 -9.13 -27.39
CA ALA A 8 -32.33 -9.90 -26.15
C ALA A 8 -31.25 -11.00 -26.08
N LEU A 9 -30.95 -11.65 -27.21
CA LEU A 9 -29.90 -12.66 -27.30
C LEU A 9 -28.50 -12.04 -27.12
N GLU A 10 -28.25 -10.87 -27.74
CA GLU A 10 -27.01 -10.10 -27.56
C GLU A 10 -26.82 -9.64 -26.11
N CYS A 11 -27.89 -9.18 -25.43
CA CYS A 11 -27.83 -8.83 -24.00
C CYS A 11 -27.54 -10.04 -23.09
N VAL A 12 -28.07 -11.22 -23.44
CA VAL A 12 -27.83 -12.45 -22.68
C VAL A 12 -26.41 -12.96 -22.92
N GLU A 13 -25.91 -12.90 -24.16
CA GLU A 13 -24.51 -13.20 -24.46
C GLU A 13 -23.55 -12.19 -23.80
N GLU A 14 -23.88 -10.90 -23.77
CA GLU A 14 -23.09 -9.91 -23.03
C GLU A 14 -23.14 -10.15 -21.53
N ALA A 15 -24.29 -10.55 -20.96
CA ALA A 15 -24.44 -10.89 -19.55
C ALA A 15 -23.72 -12.19 -19.19
N ILE A 16 -23.71 -13.19 -20.07
CA ILE A 16 -22.97 -14.45 -19.92
C ILE A 16 -21.48 -14.22 -20.14
N ALA A 17 -21.08 -13.37 -21.08
CA ALA A 17 -19.68 -12.97 -21.27
C ALA A 17 -19.19 -12.05 -20.15
N TRP A 18 -20.07 -11.28 -19.53
CA TRP A 18 -19.80 -10.48 -18.34
C TRP A 18 -19.66 -11.41 -17.12
N ALA A 19 -20.62 -12.32 -16.91
CA ALA A 19 -20.57 -13.31 -15.84
C ALA A 19 -19.39 -14.28 -16.01
N SER A 20 -19.08 -14.71 -17.23
CA SER A 20 -17.92 -15.56 -17.54
C SER A 20 -16.60 -14.82 -17.33
N ARG A 21 -16.50 -13.53 -17.68
CA ARG A 21 -15.33 -12.69 -17.36
C ARG A 21 -15.19 -12.36 -15.88
N TYR A 22 -16.27 -12.44 -15.10
CA TYR A 22 -16.30 -11.98 -13.70
C TYR A 22 -16.40 -13.11 -12.67
N ALA A 23 -16.87 -14.30 -13.06
CA ALA A 23 -17.11 -15.45 -12.18
C ALA A 23 -16.14 -16.62 -12.42
N LEU A 24 -15.44 -16.68 -13.56
CA LEU A 24 -14.49 -17.73 -13.92
C LEU A 24 -13.14 -17.10 -14.28
N GLY A 25 -12.33 -16.85 -13.25
CA GLY A 25 -11.05 -16.15 -13.34
C GLY A 25 -11.24 -14.66 -13.05
N GLN A 26 -11.04 -14.24 -11.80
CA GLN A 26 -11.02 -12.81 -11.51
C GLN A 26 -9.84 -12.19 -12.27
N ASP A 27 -10.15 -11.23 -13.15
CA ASP A 27 -9.16 -10.37 -13.79
C ASP A 27 -8.16 -9.87 -12.73
N PHE A 28 -6.86 -10.09 -12.97
CA PHE A 28 -5.81 -9.77 -12.02
C PHE A 28 -5.86 -8.30 -11.55
N THR A 29 -6.38 -7.42 -12.42
CA THR A 29 -6.59 -6.00 -12.12
C THR A 29 -7.53 -5.75 -10.94
N ARG A 30 -8.43 -6.68 -10.61
CA ARG A 30 -9.41 -6.56 -9.51
C ARG A 30 -8.82 -6.79 -8.13
N TYR A 31 -7.65 -7.40 -8.04
CA TYR A 31 -6.95 -7.59 -6.77
C TYR A 31 -6.36 -6.28 -6.23
N CYS A 32 -6.41 -5.21 -7.02
CA CYS A 32 -6.05 -3.86 -6.63
C CYS A 32 -7.28 -2.96 -6.59
N ASP A 33 -7.52 -2.38 -5.43
CA ASP A 33 -8.60 -1.44 -5.19
C ASP A 33 -8.24 0.01 -5.52
N LEU A 34 -6.96 0.30 -5.80
CA LEU A 34 -6.48 1.64 -6.10
C LEU A 34 -7.05 2.15 -7.42
N ARG A 35 -7.74 3.30 -7.37
CA ARG A 35 -8.33 3.94 -8.54
C ARG A 35 -7.51 5.12 -9.01
N THR A 36 -7.25 6.08 -8.12
CA THR A 36 -6.60 7.35 -8.44
C THR A 36 -5.85 7.89 -7.24
N THR A 37 -5.21 9.05 -7.39
CA THR A 37 -4.67 9.84 -6.28
C THR A 37 -5.42 11.16 -6.13
N ILE A 38 -5.35 11.75 -4.93
CA ILE A 38 -5.86 13.10 -4.67
C ILE A 38 -4.77 14.11 -5.00
N GLY A 39 -5.10 15.12 -5.80
CA GLY A 39 -4.17 16.18 -6.19
C GLY A 39 -3.63 16.97 -5.00
N LEU A 40 -2.41 17.51 -5.12
CA LEU A 40 -1.85 18.38 -4.08
C LEU A 40 -2.64 19.69 -4.01
N THR A 41 -3.20 19.97 -2.85
CA THR A 41 -3.85 21.26 -2.55
C THR A 41 -2.80 22.32 -2.19
N ASP A 42 -3.19 23.60 -2.21
CA ASP A 42 -2.30 24.68 -1.79
C ASP A 42 -1.89 24.59 -0.31
N ASP A 43 -2.73 23.99 0.52
CA ASP A 43 -2.40 23.70 1.92
C ASP A 43 -1.35 22.58 2.02
N ASP A 44 -1.45 21.54 1.19
CA ASP A 44 -0.46 20.46 1.14
C ASP A 44 0.92 21.00 0.74
N ARG A 45 0.98 21.90 -0.25
CA ARG A 45 2.22 22.57 -0.68
C ARG A 45 2.84 23.42 0.44
N LYS A 46 2.02 24.04 1.28
CA LYS A 46 2.49 24.82 2.45
C LYS A 46 3.00 23.91 3.56
N ARG A 47 2.28 22.83 3.88
CA ARG A 47 2.64 21.88 4.93
C ARG A 47 3.85 21.02 4.56
N ARG A 48 3.97 20.67 3.27
CA ARG A 48 4.95 19.72 2.74
C ARG A 48 5.63 20.29 1.47
N PRO A 49 6.50 21.30 1.58
CA PRO A 49 7.10 21.97 0.42
C PRO A 49 8.00 21.07 -0.43
N GLY A 50 8.55 19.99 0.15
CA GLY A 50 9.35 19.00 -0.58
C GLY A 50 8.55 17.96 -1.37
N MET A 51 7.21 17.97 -1.28
CA MET A 51 6.35 17.00 -1.95
C MET A 51 5.99 17.51 -3.36
N SER A 52 6.60 16.91 -4.39
CA SER A 52 6.37 17.30 -5.79
C SER A 52 5.12 16.67 -6.41
N SER A 53 4.65 15.55 -5.85
CA SER A 53 3.58 14.73 -6.41
C SER A 53 2.57 14.32 -5.32
N PRO A 54 1.34 13.94 -5.69
CA PRO A 54 0.33 13.41 -4.77
C PRO A 54 0.88 12.33 -3.84
N TYR A 55 0.31 12.22 -2.63
CA TYR A 55 0.68 11.17 -1.66
C TYR A 55 -0.52 10.38 -1.11
N ILE A 56 -1.74 10.84 -1.37
CA ILE A 56 -2.98 10.17 -0.94
C ILE A 56 -3.54 9.39 -2.12
N PHE A 57 -3.65 8.08 -1.95
CA PHE A 57 -4.32 7.15 -2.83
C PHE A 57 -5.79 7.02 -2.47
N LEU A 58 -6.61 6.76 -3.49
CA LEU A 58 -8.05 6.64 -3.41
C LEU A 58 -8.49 5.27 -3.91
N THR A 59 -9.21 4.55 -3.06
CA THR A 59 -9.72 3.21 -3.39
C THR A 59 -11.07 3.31 -4.12
N GLU A 60 -11.51 2.20 -4.72
CA GLU A 60 -12.84 2.09 -5.35
C GLU A 60 -13.99 2.45 -4.41
N GLU A 61 -13.89 2.06 -3.13
CA GLU A 61 -14.90 2.33 -2.10
C GLU A 61 -14.82 3.76 -1.53
N GLY A 62 -13.87 4.58 -2.01
CA GLY A 62 -13.69 5.96 -1.56
C GLY A 62 -12.91 6.06 -0.25
N HIS A 63 -12.07 5.08 0.07
CA HIS A 63 -11.16 5.13 1.21
C HIS A 63 -9.84 5.77 0.82
N TYR A 64 -9.19 6.42 1.79
CA TYR A 64 -7.91 7.07 1.58
C TYR A 64 -6.78 6.23 2.14
N ALA A 65 -5.70 6.10 1.38
CA ALA A 65 -4.49 5.41 1.80
C ALA A 65 -3.26 6.28 1.55
N SER A 66 -2.35 6.35 2.52
CA SER A 66 -1.03 6.97 2.36
C SER A 66 0.04 6.05 2.92
N VAL A 67 1.28 6.15 2.42
CA VAL A 67 2.34 5.21 2.76
C VAL A 67 3.57 5.93 3.28
N PHE A 68 4.03 5.50 4.45
CA PHE A 68 5.33 5.85 4.99
C PHE A 68 6.34 4.75 4.68
N GLU A 69 7.54 5.14 4.27
CA GLU A 69 8.73 4.30 4.35
C GLU A 69 9.32 4.44 5.75
N ILE A 70 9.64 3.32 6.39
CA ILE A 70 10.34 3.29 7.67
C ILE A 70 11.83 3.14 7.36
N GLU A 71 12.59 4.21 7.59
CA GLU A 71 14.03 4.23 7.30
C GLU A 71 14.87 3.63 8.45
N GLY A 72 14.29 3.52 9.65
CA GLY A 72 14.93 2.87 10.80
C GLY A 72 14.71 3.62 12.11
N THR A 73 15.35 3.12 13.18
CA THR A 73 15.34 3.72 14.51
C THR A 73 16.70 4.31 14.87
N TYR A 74 16.70 5.37 15.67
CA TYR A 74 17.95 6.02 16.10
C TYR A 74 18.70 5.25 17.20
N CYS A 75 18.10 4.17 17.72
CA CYS A 75 18.62 3.35 18.80
C CYS A 75 18.37 1.87 18.52
N THR A 76 19.28 1.02 19.00
CA THR A 76 19.04 -0.41 19.19
C THR A 76 18.13 -0.61 20.40
N PHE A 77 17.09 -1.44 20.23
CA PHE A 77 16.24 -1.82 21.34
C PHE A 77 16.91 -2.90 22.19
N ASN A 78 16.71 -2.81 23.50
CA ASN A 78 16.98 -3.94 24.37
C ASN A 78 15.71 -4.81 24.42
N GLU A 79 15.77 -6.01 23.82
CA GLU A 79 14.69 -7.00 23.81
C GLU A 79 14.70 -7.90 25.07
N ASP A 80 15.65 -7.73 25.98
CA ASP A 80 15.74 -8.51 27.22
C ASP A 80 14.50 -8.27 28.11
N THR A 81 14.05 -9.35 28.77
CA THR A 81 13.07 -9.25 29.84
C THR A 81 13.68 -8.60 31.07
N ALA A 82 13.22 -7.40 31.41
CA ALA A 82 13.61 -6.70 32.63
C ALA A 82 13.09 -7.46 33.87
N ILE A 83 14.01 -7.88 34.74
CA ILE A 83 13.70 -8.62 35.97
C ILE A 83 13.65 -7.65 37.15
N THR A 84 14.52 -6.64 37.16
CA THR A 84 14.61 -5.64 38.24
C THR A 84 13.86 -4.34 37.93
N GLU A 85 13.48 -3.60 38.97
CA GLU A 85 12.83 -2.29 38.83
C GLU A 85 13.76 -1.23 38.23
N GLU A 86 15.08 -1.39 38.35
CA GLU A 86 16.06 -0.52 37.71
C GLU A 86 16.14 -0.79 36.21
N GLU A 87 16.15 -2.06 35.79
CA GLU A 87 16.10 -2.45 34.39
C GLU A 87 14.83 -1.92 33.72
N LYS A 88 13.66 -2.06 34.36
CA LYS A 88 12.38 -1.53 33.81
C LYS A 88 12.40 -0.03 33.53
N ARG A 89 13.21 0.74 34.26
CA ARG A 89 13.38 2.20 34.03
C ARG A 89 14.27 2.51 32.82
N ASN A 90 14.95 1.53 32.25
CA ASN A 90 15.72 1.71 31.03
C ASN A 90 14.79 2.02 29.86
N LYS A 91 14.85 3.26 29.37
CA LYS A 91 14.03 3.74 28.25
C LYS A 91 14.29 2.99 26.94
N ALA A 92 15.44 2.31 26.81
CA ALA A 92 15.79 1.50 25.64
C ALA A 92 15.11 0.14 25.59
N LEU A 93 14.42 -0.28 26.67
CA LEU A 93 13.67 -1.53 26.68
C LEU A 93 12.56 -1.51 25.63
N PHE A 94 12.44 -2.63 24.93
CA PHE A 94 11.43 -2.84 23.91
C PHE A 94 10.01 -2.73 24.47
N SER A 95 9.77 -3.21 25.71
CA SER A 95 8.47 -3.07 26.39
C SER A 95 8.06 -1.61 26.59
N ASN A 96 8.99 -0.73 26.95
CA ASN A 96 8.73 0.70 27.11
C ASN A 96 8.37 1.36 25.76
N TYR A 97 8.96 0.89 24.67
CA TYR A 97 8.61 1.33 23.32
C TYR A 97 7.19 0.87 22.92
N ILE A 98 6.84 -0.39 23.22
CA ILE A 98 5.47 -0.93 23.01
C ILE A 98 4.46 -0.13 23.83
N ASP A 99 4.71 0.13 25.10
CA ASP A 99 3.82 0.91 25.97
C ASP A 99 3.62 2.33 25.45
N ARG A 100 4.71 2.95 24.95
CA ARG A 100 4.64 4.26 24.31
C ARG A 100 3.76 4.20 23.07
N LEU A 101 4.03 3.29 22.14
CA LEU A 101 3.21 3.13 20.92
C LEU A 101 1.74 2.84 21.25
N THR A 102 1.49 1.99 22.24
CA THR A 102 0.13 1.66 22.69
C THR A 102 -0.59 2.92 23.17
N LYS A 103 0.04 3.73 24.03
CA LYS A 103 -0.51 5.01 24.49
C LYS A 103 -0.76 5.99 23.35
N LEU A 104 0.14 6.03 22.36
CA LEU A 104 0.05 6.90 21.19
C LEU A 104 -1.12 6.51 20.27
N LEU A 105 -1.28 5.22 20.00
CA LEU A 105 -2.30 4.73 19.07
C LEU A 105 -3.68 4.62 19.73
N ASN A 106 -3.76 4.51 21.06
CA ASN A 106 -5.02 4.38 21.79
C ASN A 106 -6.01 5.52 21.54
N SER A 107 -5.58 6.77 21.30
CA SER A 107 -6.51 7.87 20.97
C SER A 107 -7.05 7.75 19.56
N GLU A 108 -6.22 7.32 18.61
CA GLU A 108 -6.57 7.29 17.19
C GLU A 108 -7.46 6.10 16.83
N PHE A 109 -7.40 5.02 17.61
CA PHE A 109 -8.12 3.76 17.41
C PHE A 109 -9.35 3.58 18.33
N LYS A 110 -9.82 4.65 18.99
CA LYS A 110 -11.07 4.59 19.79
C LYS A 110 -12.29 4.35 18.91
N GLU A 111 -12.37 5.11 17.82
CA GLU A 111 -13.46 5.05 16.86
C GLU A 111 -13.06 4.17 15.66
N PRO A 112 -14.03 3.46 15.05
CA PRO A 112 -13.79 2.75 13.81
C PRO A 112 -13.48 3.72 12.66
N GLY A 113 -12.86 3.21 11.59
CA GLY A 113 -12.61 3.97 10.35
C GLY A 113 -11.14 4.32 10.09
N ARG A 114 -10.21 3.85 10.93
CA ARG A 114 -8.76 3.93 10.66
C ARG A 114 -8.14 2.55 10.70
N LYS A 115 -7.10 2.33 9.92
CA LYS A 115 -6.33 1.09 9.91
C LYS A 115 -4.87 1.41 9.62
N LEU A 116 -3.97 0.73 10.31
CA LEU A 116 -2.54 0.75 10.00
C LEU A 116 -2.14 -0.64 9.49
N SER A 117 -1.42 -0.70 8.38
CA SER A 117 -0.83 -1.94 7.89
C SER A 117 0.68 -1.76 7.86
N PHE A 118 1.39 -2.56 8.65
CA PHE A 118 2.83 -2.68 8.55
C PHE A 118 3.14 -3.76 7.51
N VAL A 119 3.95 -3.42 6.50
CA VAL A 119 4.38 -4.35 5.47
C VAL A 119 5.90 -4.39 5.47
N PHE A 120 6.46 -5.57 5.63
CA PHE A 120 7.90 -5.79 5.55
C PHE A 120 8.22 -6.76 4.43
N GLU A 121 9.22 -6.42 3.62
CA GLU A 121 9.77 -7.25 2.55
C GLU A 121 11.26 -7.48 2.82
N CYS A 122 11.67 -8.74 2.72
CA CYS A 122 13.06 -9.15 2.69
C CYS A 122 13.32 -9.90 1.38
N ASP A 123 14.25 -9.38 0.60
CA ASP A 123 14.56 -9.90 -0.71
C ASP A 123 16.08 -10.03 -0.98
N PRO A 124 16.62 -11.25 -0.86
CA PRO A 124 18.03 -11.53 -1.12
C PRO A 124 18.45 -11.31 -2.59
N GLY A 125 17.56 -11.57 -3.55
CA GLY A 125 17.94 -11.50 -4.98
C GLY A 125 18.13 -10.07 -5.49
N LYS A 126 17.59 -9.06 -4.78
CA LYS A 126 17.80 -7.63 -5.10
C LYS A 126 18.98 -7.00 -4.36
N ALA A 127 19.81 -7.78 -3.65
CA ALA A 127 20.95 -7.28 -2.89
C ALA A 127 21.93 -6.45 -3.72
N LYS A 128 22.28 -6.90 -4.94
CA LYS A 128 23.18 -6.18 -5.84
C LYS A 128 22.63 -4.81 -6.25
N ALA A 129 21.33 -4.76 -6.58
CA ALA A 129 20.65 -3.52 -6.95
C ALA A 129 20.63 -2.53 -5.78
N GLU A 130 20.33 -3.01 -4.57
CA GLU A 130 20.33 -2.19 -3.35
C GLU A 130 21.74 -1.66 -3.03
N LEU A 131 22.76 -2.51 -3.09
CA LEU A 131 24.15 -2.09 -2.88
C LEU A 131 24.61 -1.05 -3.91
N LYS A 132 24.24 -1.23 -5.18
CA LYS A 132 24.54 -0.26 -6.24
C LYS A 132 23.86 1.08 -5.98
N LYS A 133 22.62 1.08 -5.48
CA LYS A 133 21.89 2.29 -5.07
C LYS A 133 22.57 3.00 -3.90
N LEU A 134 22.98 2.26 -2.86
CA LEU A 134 23.72 2.82 -1.71
C LEU A 134 25.07 3.42 -2.13
N LEU A 135 25.81 2.75 -3.02
CA LEU A 135 27.10 3.20 -3.52
C LEU A 135 26.99 4.22 -4.67
N ALA A 136 25.80 4.57 -5.13
CA ALA A 136 25.59 5.46 -6.28
C ALA A 136 26.25 6.85 -6.12
N HIS A 137 26.39 7.34 -4.88
CA HIS A 137 27.12 8.57 -4.61
C HIS A 137 28.63 8.43 -4.87
N GLN A 138 29.23 7.26 -4.57
CA GLN A 138 30.66 6.98 -4.79
C GLN A 138 30.96 6.86 -6.28
N TYR A 139 30.12 6.16 -7.05
CA TYR A 139 30.21 6.12 -8.51
C TYR A 139 30.17 7.53 -9.13
N ARG A 140 29.25 8.38 -8.66
CA ARG A 140 29.17 9.78 -9.11
C ARG A 140 30.43 10.56 -8.76
N SER A 141 31.00 10.37 -7.56
CA SER A 141 32.24 11.02 -7.14
C SER A 141 33.44 10.58 -7.98
N LEU A 142 33.63 9.27 -8.22
CA LEU A 142 34.70 8.77 -9.08
C LEU A 142 34.65 9.37 -10.49
N LYS A 143 33.44 9.39 -11.08
CA LYS A 143 33.22 10.00 -12.40
C LYS A 143 33.56 11.48 -12.42
N ARG A 144 33.20 12.24 -11.39
CA ARG A 144 33.51 13.68 -11.28
C ARG A 144 35.02 13.93 -11.12
N MET A 145 35.72 13.05 -10.42
CA MET A 145 37.16 13.17 -10.18
C MET A 145 38.00 12.62 -11.34
N GLY A 146 37.40 11.94 -12.32
CA GLY A 146 38.12 11.29 -13.41
C GLY A 146 38.93 10.06 -12.97
N LEU A 147 38.58 9.45 -11.84
CA LEU A 147 39.26 8.27 -11.32
C LEU A 147 38.67 6.99 -11.92
N ASN A 148 39.53 6.11 -12.44
CA ASN A 148 39.13 4.79 -12.92
C ASN A 148 39.26 3.74 -11.81
N LEU A 149 38.36 3.79 -10.82
CA LEU A 149 38.32 2.88 -9.66
C LEU A 149 36.93 2.24 -9.50
N THR A 150 36.17 2.14 -10.60
CA THR A 150 34.83 1.54 -10.58
C THR A 150 34.88 0.04 -10.32
N ASP A 151 35.96 -0.61 -10.74
CA ASP A 151 36.28 -2.01 -10.49
C ASP A 151 36.32 -2.35 -8.99
N ILE A 152 36.90 -1.49 -8.16
CA ILE A 152 36.93 -1.67 -6.70
C ILE A 152 35.52 -1.63 -6.10
N LEU A 153 34.65 -0.75 -6.62
CA LEU A 153 33.26 -0.66 -6.17
C LEU A 153 32.45 -1.87 -6.63
N ASP A 154 32.68 -2.34 -7.86
CA ASP A 154 32.03 -3.53 -8.40
C ASP A 154 32.44 -4.79 -7.63
N GLU A 155 33.74 -4.97 -7.36
CA GLU A 155 34.23 -6.08 -6.53
C GLU A 155 33.62 -6.04 -5.13
N ARG A 156 33.53 -4.84 -4.52
CA ARG A 156 32.88 -4.68 -3.21
C ARG A 156 31.42 -5.15 -3.26
N ILE A 157 30.66 -4.80 -4.30
CA ILE A 157 29.29 -5.26 -4.47
C ILE A 157 29.25 -6.78 -4.59
N GLU A 158 30.12 -7.38 -5.42
CA GLU A 158 30.17 -8.83 -5.61
C GLU A 158 30.48 -9.60 -4.32
N LYS A 159 31.40 -9.11 -3.49
CA LYS A 159 31.75 -9.74 -2.22
C LYS A 159 30.67 -9.58 -1.14
N MET A 160 29.95 -8.47 -1.14
CA MET A 160 28.93 -8.17 -0.13
C MET A 160 27.56 -8.76 -0.46
N ALA A 161 27.22 -8.91 -1.74
CA ALA A 161 25.90 -9.35 -2.19
C ALA A 161 25.41 -10.67 -1.55
N PRO A 162 26.24 -11.71 -1.31
CA PRO A 162 25.79 -12.94 -0.66
C PRO A 162 25.37 -12.78 0.81
N PHE A 163 25.78 -11.69 1.47
CA PHE A 163 25.56 -11.47 2.91
C PHE A 163 24.46 -10.45 3.22
N ILE A 164 23.89 -9.84 2.18
CA ILE A 164 22.94 -8.74 2.30
C ILE A 164 21.67 -9.13 1.57
N ALA A 165 20.53 -8.73 2.13
CA ALA A 165 19.24 -8.74 1.46
C ALA A 165 18.72 -7.32 1.35
N ARG A 166 17.87 -7.06 0.35
CA ARG A 166 17.10 -5.81 0.32
C ARG A 166 15.99 -5.92 1.35
N GLU A 167 15.95 -4.98 2.28
CA GLU A 167 14.90 -4.90 3.30
C GLU A 167 14.09 -3.63 3.08
N ARG A 168 12.77 -3.74 3.10
CA ARG A 168 11.86 -2.60 2.94
C ARG A 168 10.74 -2.70 3.95
N ALA A 169 10.52 -1.61 4.68
CA ALA A 169 9.47 -1.52 5.68
C ALA A 169 8.54 -0.36 5.32
N PHE A 170 7.26 -0.68 5.15
CA PHE A 170 6.21 0.28 4.85
C PHE A 170 5.19 0.32 5.98
N LEU A 171 4.74 1.51 6.33
CA LEU A 171 3.58 1.75 7.17
C LEU A 171 2.49 2.38 6.32
N VAL A 172 1.49 1.59 5.96
CA VAL A 172 0.32 2.06 5.21
C VAL A 172 -0.74 2.54 6.17
N VAL A 173 -1.22 3.75 5.94
CA VAL A 173 -2.22 4.43 6.73
C VAL A 173 -3.50 4.48 5.94
N TYR A 174 -4.55 3.84 6.43
CA TYR A 174 -5.87 3.85 5.84
C TYR A 174 -6.84 4.71 6.66
N THR A 175 -7.66 5.48 5.97
CA THR A 175 -8.82 6.17 6.56
C THR A 175 -10.04 5.84 5.71
N ALA A 176 -10.95 5.10 6.34
CA ALA A 176 -12.17 4.61 5.73
C ALA A 176 -13.19 5.76 5.62
N ARG A 177 -14.12 5.61 4.68
CA ARG A 177 -15.17 6.60 4.43
C ARG A 177 -16.12 6.70 5.63
N GLU A 178 -16.28 5.59 6.34
CA GLU A 178 -17.06 5.39 7.55
C GLU A 178 -16.51 6.19 8.75
N ALA A 179 -15.33 6.80 8.63
CA ALA A 179 -14.83 7.78 9.59
C ALA A 179 -15.64 9.10 9.55
N LEU A 180 -16.46 9.31 8.52
CA LEU A 180 -17.41 10.42 8.40
C LEU A 180 -18.78 10.00 8.93
N SER A 181 -19.53 10.97 9.47
CA SER A 181 -20.94 10.74 9.79
C SER A 181 -21.77 10.57 8.51
N SER A 182 -22.86 9.80 8.60
CA SER A 182 -23.75 9.57 7.46
C SER A 182 -24.35 10.86 6.86
N THR A 183 -24.50 11.91 7.67
CA THR A 183 -24.93 13.24 7.23
C THR A 183 -23.85 13.97 6.44
N GLU A 184 -22.60 13.97 6.93
CA GLU A 184 -21.47 14.58 6.21
C GLU A 184 -21.26 13.89 4.86
N ILE A 185 -21.31 12.56 4.83
CA ILE A 185 -21.18 11.78 3.60
C ILE A 185 -22.21 12.22 2.56
N ARG A 186 -23.49 12.32 2.94
CA ARG A 186 -24.57 12.71 2.03
C ARG A 186 -24.39 14.12 1.50
N ASP A 187 -23.89 15.04 2.31
CA ASP A 187 -23.72 16.44 1.89
C ASP A 187 -22.49 16.61 0.99
N GLU A 188 -21.41 15.89 1.23
CA GLU A 188 -20.26 15.84 0.33
C GLU A 188 -20.61 15.14 -1.00
N GLU A 189 -21.40 14.07 -0.97
CA GLU A 189 -21.90 13.41 -2.19
C GLU A 189 -22.74 14.35 -3.04
N LYS A 190 -23.64 15.15 -2.44
CA LYS A 190 -24.41 16.15 -3.20
C LYS A 190 -23.52 17.18 -3.87
N ARG A 191 -22.48 17.68 -3.18
CA ARG A 191 -21.51 18.64 -3.75
C ARG A 191 -20.75 18.01 -4.90
N ARG A 192 -20.27 16.79 -4.70
CA ARG A 192 -19.58 16.00 -5.71
C ARG A 192 -20.45 15.76 -6.93
N ASP A 193 -21.69 15.32 -6.76
CA ASP A 193 -22.63 15.05 -7.86
C ASP A 193 -22.94 16.32 -8.67
N ALA A 194 -22.97 17.49 -8.03
CA ALA A 194 -23.12 18.76 -8.72
C ALA A 194 -21.90 19.09 -9.61
N LEU A 195 -20.68 18.81 -9.14
CA LEU A 195 -19.44 18.97 -9.92
C LEU A 195 -19.35 17.93 -11.05
N LEU A 196 -19.78 16.69 -10.80
CA LEU A 196 -19.75 15.62 -11.78
C LEU A 196 -20.68 15.87 -12.96
N LYS A 197 -21.84 16.50 -12.73
CA LYS A 197 -22.74 16.92 -13.83
C LYS A 197 -22.08 17.89 -14.82
N GLN A 198 -21.06 18.64 -14.39
CA GLN A 198 -20.33 19.58 -15.23
C GLN A 198 -19.05 18.98 -15.84
N SER A 199 -18.67 17.78 -15.40
CA SER A 199 -17.42 17.14 -15.79
C SER A 199 -17.63 16.19 -16.97
N PRO A 200 -16.71 16.13 -17.96
CA PRO A 200 -16.74 15.12 -19.00
C PRO A 200 -16.70 13.71 -18.41
N GLY A 201 -17.47 12.78 -19.01
CA GLY A 201 -17.46 11.38 -18.59
C GLY A 201 -16.09 10.74 -18.85
N ALA A 202 -15.55 10.04 -17.86
CA ALA A 202 -14.32 9.28 -17.98
C ALA A 202 -14.42 7.98 -17.16
N ARG A 203 -14.94 6.92 -17.78
CA ARG A 203 -15.23 5.67 -17.08
C ARG A 203 -13.97 4.92 -16.63
N TYR A 204 -12.92 4.97 -17.45
CA TYR A 204 -11.67 4.22 -17.27
C TYR A 204 -10.46 5.12 -17.01
N GLY A 205 -10.68 6.43 -17.01
CA GLY A 205 -9.67 7.44 -16.69
C GLY A 205 -9.72 7.83 -15.22
N GLN A 206 -8.55 8.10 -14.65
CA GLN A 206 -8.41 8.72 -13.34
C GLN A 206 -8.99 10.13 -13.40
N ASN A 207 -10.02 10.37 -12.60
CA ASN A 207 -10.51 11.69 -12.31
C ASN A 207 -10.80 11.79 -10.80
N PRO A 208 -9.94 12.49 -10.03
CA PRO A 208 -10.04 12.59 -8.58
C PRO A 208 -11.39 13.13 -8.09
N VAL A 209 -12.02 14.01 -8.88
CA VAL A 209 -13.31 14.66 -8.54
C VAL A 209 -14.43 13.63 -8.36
N PHE A 210 -14.31 12.43 -8.95
CA PHE A 210 -15.33 11.38 -8.79
C PHE A 210 -15.41 10.78 -7.39
N GLN A 211 -14.37 10.87 -6.57
CA GLN A 211 -14.33 10.15 -5.29
C GLN A 211 -13.67 10.97 -4.16
N GLU A 212 -13.28 12.22 -4.42
CA GLU A 212 -12.70 13.10 -3.40
C GLU A 212 -13.79 13.61 -2.43
N LEU A 213 -13.55 13.34 -1.15
CA LEU A 213 -14.28 13.78 0.03
C LEU A 213 -13.37 14.71 0.86
N GLU A 214 -13.71 15.99 0.93
CA GLU A 214 -12.88 17.03 1.56
C GLU A 214 -12.75 16.78 3.07
N GLY A 215 -13.85 16.46 3.76
CA GLY A 215 -13.86 16.17 5.19
C GLY A 215 -13.09 14.89 5.53
N LEU A 216 -13.00 13.94 4.60
CA LEU A 216 -12.16 12.74 4.75
C LEU A 216 -10.67 13.10 4.62
N LYS A 217 -10.34 13.99 3.67
CA LYS A 217 -8.96 14.48 3.45
C LYS A 217 -8.40 15.13 4.70
N ILE A 218 -9.16 16.03 5.31
CA ILE A 218 -8.75 16.74 6.53
C ILE A 218 -8.44 15.74 7.67
N ARG A 219 -9.32 14.74 7.89
CA ARG A 219 -9.12 13.71 8.91
C ARG A 219 -7.89 12.84 8.61
N HIS A 220 -7.69 12.48 7.35
CA HIS A 220 -6.54 11.68 6.91
C HIS A 220 -5.22 12.44 7.09
N ASP A 221 -5.13 13.68 6.63
CA ASP A 221 -3.94 14.52 6.78
C ASP A 221 -3.59 14.79 8.24
N THR A 222 -4.61 14.99 9.08
CA THR A 222 -4.42 15.12 10.53
C THR A 222 -3.81 13.85 11.11
N PHE A 223 -4.31 12.67 10.69
CA PHE A 223 -3.78 11.39 11.16
C PHE A 223 -2.33 11.16 10.72
N ILE A 224 -2.01 11.41 9.45
CA ILE A 224 -0.63 11.35 8.91
C ILE A 224 0.30 12.27 9.70
N THR A 225 -0.10 13.53 9.90
CA THR A 225 0.69 14.53 10.62
C THR A 225 0.92 14.13 12.08
N THR A 226 -0.10 13.55 12.71
CA THR A 226 0.04 13.00 14.07
C THR A 226 1.05 11.86 14.08
N LEU A 227 0.96 10.89 13.17
CA LEU A 227 1.91 9.78 13.10
C LEU A 227 3.35 10.28 12.91
N GLU A 228 3.60 11.21 11.98
CA GLU A 228 4.93 11.81 11.78
C GLU A 228 5.50 12.43 13.06
N LYS A 229 4.67 13.24 13.75
CA LYS A 229 5.08 13.89 14.99
C LYS A 229 5.35 12.89 16.11
N GLN A 230 4.56 11.83 16.21
CA GLN A 230 4.65 10.88 17.32
C GLN A 230 5.79 9.86 17.12
N PHE A 231 5.97 9.35 15.90
CA PHE A 231 7.09 8.44 15.60
C PHE A 231 8.44 9.16 15.64
N GLY A 232 8.51 10.42 15.18
CA GLY A 232 9.76 11.18 15.13
C GLY A 232 10.23 11.80 16.45
N LYS A 233 9.46 11.71 17.55
CA LYS A 233 9.76 12.42 18.80
C LYS A 233 10.64 11.61 19.78
N GLY A 234 11.68 12.27 20.28
CA GLY A 234 12.53 11.80 21.40
C GLY A 234 13.69 10.90 20.98
N ASP A 235 14.51 10.52 21.96
CA ASP A 235 15.77 9.78 21.73
C ASP A 235 15.56 8.36 21.15
N PHE A 236 14.35 7.81 21.31
CA PHE A 236 13.92 6.50 20.81
C PHE A 236 12.96 6.64 19.62
N GLY A 237 13.09 7.70 18.83
CA GLY A 237 12.25 7.95 17.66
C GLY A 237 12.51 6.96 16.53
N THR A 238 11.49 6.73 15.71
CA THR A 238 11.57 6.00 14.44
C THR A 238 11.49 7.00 13.32
N ARG A 239 12.46 6.96 12.41
CA ARG A 239 12.46 7.81 11.22
C ARG A 239 11.51 7.22 10.19
N ILE A 240 10.42 7.94 9.95
CA ILE A 240 9.44 7.62 8.92
C ILE A 240 9.40 8.74 7.88
N ARG A 241 9.28 8.37 6.60
CA ARG A 241 9.23 9.30 5.48
C ARG A 241 7.97 9.05 4.67
N LEU A 242 7.13 10.08 4.52
CA LEU A 242 5.96 9.97 3.66
C LEU A 242 6.41 9.82 2.20
N MET A 243 5.94 8.77 1.54
CA MET A 243 6.25 8.50 0.13
C MET A 243 5.27 9.26 -0.76
N ASN A 244 5.75 9.75 -1.90
CA ASN A 244 4.84 10.21 -2.94
C ASN A 244 4.28 9.02 -3.75
N ALA A 245 3.23 9.28 -4.51
CA ALA A 245 2.49 8.24 -5.19
C ALA A 245 3.25 7.58 -6.35
N HIS A 246 4.21 8.29 -6.98
CA HIS A 246 5.07 7.66 -7.99
C HIS A 246 6.08 6.70 -7.36
N GLU A 247 6.69 7.09 -6.25
CA GLU A 247 7.62 6.26 -5.48
C GLU A 247 6.94 5.00 -4.96
N PHE A 248 5.79 5.16 -4.30
CA PHE A 248 5.05 4.02 -3.79
C PHE A 248 4.48 3.17 -4.93
N GLY A 249 3.95 3.78 -6.00
CA GLY A 249 3.47 3.03 -7.15
C GLY A 249 4.55 2.16 -7.79
N PHE A 250 5.77 2.70 -7.96
CA PHE A 250 6.93 1.90 -8.40
C PHE A 250 7.19 0.74 -7.45
N SER A 251 7.22 1.03 -6.14
CA SER A 251 7.45 0.03 -5.10
C SER A 251 6.43 -1.10 -5.11
N LEU A 252 5.14 -0.75 -5.30
CA LEU A 252 4.04 -1.70 -5.35
C LEU A 252 4.09 -2.55 -6.62
N ARG A 253 4.37 -1.94 -7.78
CA ARG A 253 4.54 -2.70 -9.03
C ARG A 253 5.72 -3.65 -8.96
N GLU A 254 6.86 -3.19 -8.43
CA GLU A 254 8.05 -4.01 -8.25
C GLU A 254 7.82 -5.20 -7.30
N GLN A 255 6.88 -5.09 -6.36
CA GLN A 255 6.49 -6.25 -5.55
C GLN A 255 5.75 -7.33 -6.36
N ILE A 256 5.01 -6.93 -7.39
CA ILE A 256 4.25 -7.85 -8.25
C ILE A 256 5.14 -8.38 -9.38
N GLU A 257 5.75 -7.46 -10.13
CA GLU A 257 6.63 -7.69 -11.28
C GLU A 257 8.07 -7.34 -10.88
N ARG A 258 8.71 -8.26 -10.17
CA ARG A 258 10.04 -8.09 -9.58
C ARG A 258 11.17 -7.83 -10.59
N GLU A 259 11.27 -8.60 -11.66
CA GLU A 259 12.31 -8.54 -12.69
C GLU A 259 11.87 -7.73 -13.92
N SER A 260 10.58 -7.67 -14.21
CA SER A 260 10.02 -6.98 -15.37
C SER A 260 9.82 -5.47 -15.16
N THR A 261 9.79 -4.98 -13.91
CA THR A 261 9.64 -3.54 -13.63
C THR A 261 10.96 -2.81 -13.87
N SER A 262 10.99 -1.90 -14.85
CA SER A 262 12.13 -1.00 -15.07
C SER A 262 12.30 -0.01 -13.92
N ASP A 263 13.54 0.24 -13.48
CA ASP A 263 13.91 1.27 -12.48
C ASP A 263 13.36 2.68 -12.78
N SER A 264 13.08 2.95 -14.06
CA SER A 264 12.55 4.23 -14.55
C SER A 264 11.02 4.29 -14.58
N TRP A 265 10.34 3.16 -14.40
CA TRP A 265 8.89 3.07 -14.47
C TRP A 265 8.23 3.84 -13.33
N ARG A 266 7.22 4.64 -13.64
CA ARG A 266 6.37 5.31 -12.65
C ARG A 266 4.92 5.24 -13.13
N PRO A 267 3.93 5.15 -12.22
CA PRO A 267 2.54 5.25 -12.62
C PRO A 267 2.25 6.67 -13.14
N TYR A 268 1.39 6.76 -14.14
CA TYR A 268 0.79 8.02 -14.55
C TYR A 268 -0.29 8.42 -13.56
N LEU A 269 -0.19 9.62 -13.02
CA LEU A 269 -1.09 10.23 -12.07
C LEU A 269 -1.90 11.36 -12.73
N PRO A 270 -3.01 11.81 -12.11
CA PRO A 270 -3.74 12.98 -12.57
C PRO A 270 -2.84 14.22 -12.50
N GLY A 271 -2.74 14.95 -13.61
CA GLY A 271 -1.88 16.13 -13.75
C GLY A 271 -0.55 15.85 -14.45
N ASP A 272 -0.17 14.59 -14.64
CA ASP A 272 1.01 14.25 -15.44
C ASP A 272 0.80 14.58 -16.92
N ILE A 273 1.90 14.95 -17.58
CA ILE A 273 1.90 15.16 -19.03
C ILE A 273 1.78 13.80 -19.72
N LYS A 274 0.67 13.60 -20.40
CA LYS A 274 0.38 12.38 -21.15
C LYS A 274 -0.05 12.68 -22.59
N TRP A 275 0.41 11.85 -23.52
CA TRP A 275 -0.11 11.83 -24.88
C TRP A 275 -1.39 10.99 -24.95
N PRO A 276 -2.48 11.48 -25.57
CA PRO A 276 -3.72 10.72 -25.73
C PRO A 276 -3.49 9.34 -26.35
N HIS A 277 -4.10 8.31 -25.77
CA HIS A 277 -4.01 6.93 -26.29
C HIS A 277 -5.29 6.54 -27.00
N GLY A 278 -5.35 6.79 -28.30
CA GLY A 278 -6.48 6.42 -29.16
C GLY A 278 -7.47 7.56 -29.42
N ARG A 279 -8.69 7.20 -29.83
CA ARG A 279 -9.77 8.16 -30.14
C ARG A 279 -10.88 8.03 -29.09
N PRO A 280 -11.42 9.15 -28.55
CA PRO A 280 -12.59 9.12 -27.68
C PRO A 280 -13.75 8.34 -28.30
N LYS A 281 -14.45 7.55 -27.50
CA LYS A 281 -15.63 6.79 -27.93
C LYS A 281 -16.88 7.43 -27.33
N GLY A 282 -17.67 8.11 -28.15
CA GLY A 282 -18.88 8.80 -27.70
C GLY A 282 -18.55 9.89 -26.67
N ASN A 283 -19.19 9.83 -25.50
CA ASN A 283 -18.98 10.79 -24.41
C ASN A 283 -17.89 10.35 -23.41
N ASP A 284 -17.16 9.27 -23.69
CA ASP A 284 -16.07 8.80 -22.82
C ASP A 284 -14.72 9.41 -23.24
N HIS A 285 -14.21 10.25 -22.36
CA HIS A 285 -12.96 11.00 -22.51
C HIS A 285 -11.78 10.34 -21.79
N SER A 286 -11.93 9.09 -21.33
CA SER A 286 -10.87 8.33 -20.64
C SER A 286 -9.53 8.29 -21.41
N VAL A 287 -9.59 8.35 -22.75
CA VAL A 287 -8.42 8.40 -23.65
C VAL A 287 -7.49 9.60 -23.37
N LEU A 288 -8.05 10.70 -22.85
CA LEU A 288 -7.33 11.92 -22.53
C LEU A 288 -6.76 11.92 -21.10
N LEU A 289 -7.22 11.01 -20.24
CA LEU A 289 -6.81 10.94 -18.84
C LEU A 289 -5.83 9.78 -18.62
N ALA A 290 -5.13 9.80 -17.47
CA ALA A 290 -4.36 8.65 -17.03
C ALA A 290 -5.32 7.46 -16.79
N PRO A 291 -4.99 6.20 -17.17
CA PRO A 291 -5.83 5.05 -16.85
C PRO A 291 -5.87 4.84 -15.33
N HIS A 292 -6.92 4.23 -14.79
CA HIS A 292 -6.96 3.90 -13.34
C HIS A 292 -5.70 3.16 -12.87
N LEU A 293 -5.30 3.41 -11.62
CA LEU A 293 -4.05 2.88 -11.06
C LEU A 293 -3.98 1.34 -11.07
N HIS A 294 -5.05 0.64 -10.72
CA HIS A 294 -5.08 -0.82 -10.77
C HIS A 294 -4.74 -1.37 -12.17
N TYR A 295 -5.19 -0.75 -13.26
CA TYR A 295 -4.81 -1.17 -14.61
C TYR A 295 -3.34 -0.90 -14.95
N GLN A 296 -2.69 0.03 -14.26
CA GLN A 296 -1.27 0.32 -14.45
C GLN A 296 -0.36 -0.55 -13.58
N LEU A 297 -0.86 -1.00 -12.43
CA LEU A 297 -0.12 -1.75 -11.43
C LEU A 297 -0.26 -3.26 -11.61
N PHE A 298 -1.45 -3.73 -11.99
CA PHE A 298 -1.81 -5.15 -12.11
C PHE A 298 -2.11 -5.48 -13.58
N ASN A 299 -1.14 -5.23 -14.46
CA ASN A 299 -1.29 -5.41 -15.91
C ASN A 299 -0.68 -6.71 -16.45
N SER A 300 -0.25 -7.60 -15.55
CA SER A 300 0.29 -8.92 -15.90
C SER A 300 -0.79 -10.01 -15.86
N GLU A 301 -0.54 -11.09 -16.58
CA GLU A 301 -1.37 -12.30 -16.57
C GLU A 301 -0.64 -13.39 -15.76
N PRO A 302 -0.96 -13.57 -14.46
CA PRO A 302 -0.37 -14.63 -13.65
C PRO A 302 -0.79 -16.01 -14.14
N ALA A 303 0.13 -16.97 -14.13
CA ALA A 303 -0.21 -18.38 -14.28
C ALA A 303 -0.55 -18.97 -12.89
N ILE A 304 -1.59 -19.78 -12.81
CA ILE A 304 -2.06 -20.36 -11.54
C ILE A 304 -1.83 -21.88 -11.61
N ASP A 305 -1.18 -22.42 -10.58
CA ASP A 305 -1.01 -23.86 -10.38
C ASP A 305 -1.35 -24.24 -8.93
N GLY A 306 -2.55 -24.76 -8.72
CA GLY A 306 -3.06 -25.09 -7.39
C GLY A 306 -3.11 -23.87 -6.46
N SER A 307 -2.38 -23.95 -5.34
CA SER A 307 -2.24 -22.85 -4.37
C SER A 307 -1.13 -21.86 -4.70
N PHE A 308 -0.40 -22.08 -5.80
CA PHE A 308 0.71 -21.24 -6.20
C PHE A 308 0.33 -20.34 -7.37
N ILE A 309 0.90 -19.14 -7.36
CA ILE A 309 0.75 -18.15 -8.43
C ILE A 309 2.13 -17.89 -9.00
N HIS A 310 2.30 -18.07 -10.30
CA HIS A 310 3.53 -17.80 -11.01
C HIS A 310 3.44 -16.44 -11.72
N VAL A 311 4.30 -15.50 -11.29
CA VAL A 311 4.44 -14.16 -11.87
C VAL A 311 5.93 -13.85 -11.98
N ASP A 312 6.36 -13.36 -13.14
CA ASP A 312 7.71 -12.79 -13.33
C ASP A 312 8.85 -13.71 -12.83
N ASP A 313 8.79 -14.97 -13.25
CA ASP A 313 9.73 -16.06 -12.91
C ASP A 313 9.75 -16.49 -11.43
N HIS A 314 8.73 -16.08 -10.66
CA HIS A 314 8.61 -16.40 -9.24
C HIS A 314 7.30 -17.09 -8.92
N TRP A 315 7.41 -18.08 -8.04
CA TRP A 315 6.26 -18.74 -7.43
C TRP A 315 5.89 -18.06 -6.12
N HIS A 316 4.67 -17.57 -6.05
CA HIS A 316 4.09 -16.94 -4.88
C HIS A 316 3.14 -17.91 -4.20
N THR A 317 3.24 -17.96 -2.88
CA THR A 317 2.25 -18.60 -2.00
C THR A 317 1.99 -17.67 -0.82
N THR A 318 0.86 -17.85 -0.16
CA THR A 318 0.45 -17.01 0.97
C THR A 318 0.10 -17.87 2.17
N LEU A 319 0.45 -17.38 3.35
CA LEU A 319 0.02 -17.94 4.63
C LEU A 319 -0.70 -16.82 5.38
N ALA A 320 -1.97 -17.06 5.72
CA ALA A 320 -2.75 -16.15 6.54
C ALA A 320 -2.86 -16.70 7.97
N LEU A 321 -2.55 -15.87 8.96
CA LEU A 321 -2.69 -16.18 10.38
C LEU A 321 -3.70 -15.22 11.01
N SER A 322 -4.81 -15.77 11.51
CA SER A 322 -5.86 -14.98 12.17
C SER A 322 -5.72 -14.95 13.69
N LEU A 323 -5.15 -16.00 14.28
CA LEU A 323 -4.86 -16.08 15.71
C LEU A 323 -3.35 -15.95 15.93
N GLY A 324 -2.97 -15.04 16.82
CA GLY A 324 -1.57 -14.86 17.23
C GLY A 324 -1.05 -16.06 18.04
N PRO A 325 0.27 -16.20 18.16
CA PRO A 325 0.88 -17.25 18.99
C PRO A 325 0.51 -17.06 20.47
N GLN A 326 0.37 -18.15 21.21
CA GLN A 326 0.10 -18.11 22.66
C GLN A 326 1.21 -17.41 23.44
N GLN A 327 2.46 -17.55 22.98
CA GLN A 327 3.63 -16.85 23.50
C GLN A 327 4.15 -15.92 22.39
N PRO A 328 3.92 -14.60 22.49
CA PRO A 328 4.40 -13.67 21.48
C PRO A 328 5.93 -13.60 21.53
N GLU A 329 6.56 -13.87 20.39
CA GLU A 329 7.98 -13.67 20.14
C GLU A 329 8.21 -12.33 19.43
N THR A 330 9.44 -11.82 19.48
CA THR A 330 9.80 -10.58 18.77
C THR A 330 9.92 -10.83 17.27
N PHE A 331 9.75 -9.76 16.48
CA PHE A 331 9.92 -9.84 15.03
C PHE A 331 11.35 -10.29 14.65
N SER A 332 12.35 -9.89 15.42
CA SER A 332 13.76 -10.30 15.26
C SER A 332 13.91 -11.83 15.33
N GLN A 333 13.27 -12.48 16.31
CA GLN A 333 13.28 -13.94 16.43
C GLN A 333 12.58 -14.64 15.27
N LEU A 334 11.48 -14.08 14.77
CA LEU A 334 10.81 -14.58 13.56
C LEU A 334 11.74 -14.45 12.33
N PHE A 335 12.37 -13.28 12.17
CA PHE A 335 13.26 -12.98 11.05
C PHE A 335 14.45 -13.95 11.02
N ASP A 336 15.06 -14.26 12.17
CA ASP A 336 16.18 -15.19 12.29
C ASP A 336 15.80 -16.65 11.98
N LYS A 337 14.54 -17.03 12.20
CA LYS A 337 14.03 -18.38 11.91
C LYS A 337 13.74 -18.60 10.41
N ILE A 338 13.52 -17.54 9.64
CA ILE A 338 13.22 -17.63 8.21
C ILE A 338 14.52 -17.82 7.42
N ASN A 339 14.50 -18.69 6.41
CA ASN A 339 15.68 -18.95 5.58
C ASN A 339 16.11 -17.67 4.83
N ARG A 340 17.38 -17.27 5.03
CA ARG A 340 17.98 -16.05 4.45
C ARG A 340 18.02 -16.01 2.91
N HIS A 341 17.80 -17.15 2.23
CA HIS A 341 17.76 -17.21 0.77
C HIS A 341 16.34 -17.12 0.20
N LEU A 342 15.31 -17.25 1.05
CA LEU A 342 13.93 -17.19 0.62
C LEU A 342 13.47 -15.72 0.59
N PRO A 343 13.04 -15.17 -0.56
CA PRO A 343 12.36 -13.89 -0.57
C PRO A 343 10.98 -14.03 0.09
N TRP A 344 10.66 -13.14 1.01
CA TRP A 344 9.38 -13.20 1.73
C TRP A 344 8.87 -11.81 2.09
N ARG A 345 7.56 -11.75 2.34
CA ARG A 345 6.87 -10.54 2.76
C ARG A 345 5.88 -10.87 3.85
N ILE A 346 5.70 -9.95 4.77
CA ILE A 346 4.70 -10.04 5.83
C ILE A 346 3.91 -8.75 5.91
N ARG A 347 2.61 -8.89 6.12
CA ARG A 347 1.69 -7.80 6.38
C ARG A 347 1.04 -8.03 7.74
N MET A 348 1.12 -7.03 8.60
CA MET A 348 0.47 -7.00 9.90
C MET A 348 -0.51 -5.84 9.94
N ASP A 349 -1.79 -6.14 10.13
CA ASP A 349 -2.86 -5.15 10.16
C ASP A 349 -3.28 -4.85 11.60
N LEU A 350 -3.21 -3.57 11.96
CA LEU A 350 -3.71 -3.05 13.22
C LEU A 350 -5.02 -2.29 12.98
N MET A 351 -6.08 -2.75 13.61
CA MET A 351 -7.46 -2.29 13.39
C MET A 351 -8.17 -2.03 14.73
N PRO A 352 -9.08 -1.02 14.79
CA PRO A 352 -9.84 -0.72 15.99
C PRO A 352 -10.91 -1.79 16.26
N GLY A 353 -11.41 -1.85 17.50
CA GLY A 353 -12.56 -2.69 17.84
C GLY A 353 -12.25 -4.14 18.25
N GLY A 354 -10.99 -4.50 18.48
CA GLY A 354 -10.61 -5.85 18.93
C GLY A 354 -11.36 -6.33 20.18
N MET A 355 -11.68 -5.45 21.14
CA MET A 355 -12.48 -5.78 22.33
C MET A 355 -13.95 -6.08 22.02
N LYS A 356 -14.54 -5.44 20.99
CA LYS A 356 -15.91 -5.74 20.54
C LYS A 356 -15.95 -7.08 19.79
N ALA A 357 -14.90 -7.41 19.04
CA ALA A 357 -14.74 -8.69 18.36
C ALA A 357 -14.54 -9.87 19.33
N LEU A 358 -13.89 -9.64 20.49
CA LEU A 358 -13.74 -10.65 21.55
C LEU A 358 -15.03 -10.90 22.35
N GLY A 359 -16.01 -10.00 22.29
CA GLY A 359 -17.25 -10.04 23.09
C GLY A 359 -18.45 -10.70 22.42
N GLY A 360 -18.38 -11.04 21.13
CA GLY A 360 -19.49 -11.68 20.42
C GLY A 360 -19.06 -12.26 19.07
N LYS A 361 -19.66 -13.41 18.70
CA LYS A 361 -19.39 -14.11 17.43
C LYS A 361 -19.86 -13.35 16.16
N GLU A 362 -20.39 -12.14 16.27
CA GLU A 362 -20.96 -11.43 15.13
C GLU A 362 -20.62 -9.94 15.13
N THR A 363 -19.40 -9.56 14.74
CA THR A 363 -19.18 -8.27 14.04
C THR A 363 -17.84 -8.21 13.29
N ILE A 364 -17.61 -9.13 12.34
CA ILE A 364 -16.52 -8.97 11.35
C ILE A 364 -16.95 -8.03 10.18
N LEU A 365 -18.23 -7.70 10.10
CA LEU A 365 -18.86 -7.09 8.91
C LEU A 365 -18.53 -5.62 8.62
N GLY A 366 -18.06 -4.85 9.61
CA GLY A 366 -17.80 -3.42 9.39
C GLY A 366 -16.51 -3.10 8.64
N LEU A 367 -15.58 -4.06 8.54
CA LEU A 367 -14.19 -3.81 8.12
C LEU A 367 -13.68 -4.75 7.03
N ALA A 368 -14.52 -5.66 6.54
CA ALA A 368 -14.24 -6.45 5.34
C ALA A 368 -14.09 -5.60 4.05
N GLY A 369 -14.57 -4.35 4.03
CA GLY A 369 -14.40 -3.39 2.91
C GLY A 369 -12.97 -2.86 2.75
N LEU A 370 -12.19 -2.79 3.85
CA LEU A 370 -10.78 -2.33 3.81
C LEU A 370 -9.78 -3.44 3.46
N LEU A 371 -10.27 -4.60 3.00
CA LEU A 371 -9.46 -5.75 2.55
C LEU A 371 -9.96 -6.29 1.20
N PRO A 372 -9.78 -5.56 0.09
CA PRO A 372 -10.44 -5.93 -1.16
C PRO A 372 -9.99 -7.26 -1.79
N PRO A 373 -8.71 -7.69 -1.79
CA PRO A 373 -8.39 -8.98 -2.39
C PRO A 373 -8.51 -10.18 -1.44
N LEU A 374 -8.63 -9.96 -0.12
CA LEU A 374 -8.61 -11.06 0.86
C LEU A 374 -9.99 -11.50 1.31
N ARG A 375 -11.08 -10.87 0.90
CA ARG A 375 -12.44 -11.34 1.22
C ARG A 375 -12.64 -12.82 0.85
N PRO A 376 -12.25 -13.31 -0.35
CA PRO A 376 -12.34 -14.72 -0.68
C PRO A 376 -11.42 -15.62 0.16
N VAL A 377 -10.22 -15.15 0.49
CA VAL A 377 -9.25 -15.89 1.31
C VAL A 377 -9.73 -15.98 2.76
N TYR A 378 -10.27 -14.89 3.30
CA TYR A 378 -10.84 -14.81 4.63
C TYR A 378 -12.09 -15.68 4.74
N ASP A 379 -13.00 -15.61 3.77
CA ASP A 379 -14.20 -16.44 3.69
C ASP A 379 -13.83 -17.94 3.57
N SER A 380 -12.73 -18.28 2.88
CA SER A 380 -12.23 -19.67 2.77
C SER A 380 -11.63 -20.22 4.06
N VAL A 381 -11.04 -19.36 4.90
CA VAL A 381 -10.51 -19.72 6.22
C VAL A 381 -11.65 -19.83 7.23
N GLN A 382 -12.66 -18.96 7.14
CA GLN A 382 -13.87 -19.01 7.98
C GLN A 382 -14.72 -20.27 7.74
N TRP A 383 -14.61 -20.89 6.56
CA TRP A 383 -15.30 -22.15 6.26
C TRP A 383 -14.65 -23.39 6.92
N LEU A 384 -13.45 -23.25 7.49
CA LEU A 384 -12.72 -24.31 8.19
C LEU A 384 -12.94 -24.30 9.73
N GLU A 385 -13.70 -23.34 10.25
CA GLU A 385 -14.26 -23.33 11.61
C GLU A 385 -15.73 -23.79 11.60
#